data_AF-A0A974HS49-F1
#
_entry.id   AF-A0A974HS49-F1
#
_cell.length_a   1.000
_cell.length_b   1.000
_cell.length_c   1.000
_cell.angle_alpha   90.00
_cell.angle_beta   90.00
_cell.angle_gamma   90.00
#
_symmetry.space_group_name_H-M   'P 1'
#
loop_
_entity.id
_entity.type
_entity.pdbx_description
1 polymer ?
#
loop_
_entity_poly.entity_id
_entity_poly.type
_entity_poly.pdbx_seq_one_letter_code
_entity_poly.pdbx_strand_id
1 'polypeptide(L)'
;MSPTPIDLHPEDTLLEENEERTMIDPNSKEETKFKELVKVLIDWINEVLVEERIIVKNLEEDLYDGQVLQKLLETLGSRKLNVAEVTQSEIGQKQKLQTVLEAVQELLRPQGWAIRWNVDSVHGKNLVAILHLLVALAMHFRAPIRLPEHVCVQVVVVKKREGLLQTAHVTEELTTTTEMMMGKFERDAFDTLFDHAPDKLSVVKKSLITFVNKHLNKLNLEVTELETQFADGVYLVLLMGLLEGYFVPLHNFYLTPEGFEQKVHNVAFSFELMQDGGLKKPKARPEDIVNLDLKSTLRVLYNLFTKYKHLD
;
A
#
# COMPACT_ATOMS: atom_id res chain seq x y z
N MET A 1 -9.72 38.83 -7.52
CA MET A 1 -9.92 37.89 -8.64
C MET A 1 -11.28 37.25 -8.45
N SER A 2 -12.15 37.32 -9.44
CA SER A 2 -13.45 36.66 -9.40
C SER A 2 -13.24 35.14 -9.40
N PRO A 3 -14.02 34.35 -8.64
CA PRO A 3 -13.90 32.89 -8.71
C PRO A 3 -14.25 32.45 -10.13
N THR A 4 -13.38 31.64 -10.72
CA THR A 4 -13.63 30.98 -12.01
C THR A 4 -14.91 30.16 -11.86
N PRO A 5 -15.89 30.30 -12.76
CA PRO A 5 -17.11 29.50 -12.68
C PRO A 5 -16.71 28.02 -12.82
N ILE A 6 -17.08 27.23 -11.81
CA ILE A 6 -16.98 25.77 -11.87
C ILE A 6 -17.91 25.33 -12.99
N ASP A 7 -17.36 24.69 -14.01
CA ASP A 7 -18.12 24.11 -15.11
C ASP A 7 -18.81 22.84 -14.60
N LEU A 8 -19.90 23.03 -13.85
CA LEU A 8 -20.71 21.96 -13.28
C LEU A 8 -21.41 21.24 -14.44
N HIS A 9 -21.18 19.93 -14.60
CA HIS A 9 -21.91 19.15 -15.60
C HIS A 9 -23.41 19.22 -15.27
N PRO A 10 -24.33 19.25 -16.25
CA PRO A 10 -25.77 19.38 -15.99
C PRO A 10 -26.32 18.35 -15.00
N GLU A 11 -25.79 17.13 -15.04
CA GLU A 11 -26.12 16.04 -14.11
C GLU A 11 -25.69 16.34 -12.66
N ASP A 12 -24.63 17.11 -12.44
CA ASP A 12 -24.14 17.49 -11.10
C ASP A 12 -25.02 18.55 -10.43
N THR A 13 -25.90 19.20 -11.18
CA THR A 13 -26.85 20.22 -10.68
C THR A 13 -28.26 19.67 -10.44
N LEU A 14 -28.55 18.48 -10.96
CA LEU A 14 -29.84 17.79 -10.81
C LEU A 14 -29.84 16.97 -9.52
N LEU A 15 -29.94 17.66 -8.39
CA LEU A 15 -30.04 17.03 -7.06
C LEU A 15 -31.50 16.97 -6.60
N GLU A 16 -31.88 15.86 -5.96
CA GLU A 16 -33.08 15.73 -5.15
C GLU A 16 -32.95 16.53 -3.84
N GLU A 17 -34.08 16.78 -3.17
CA GLU A 17 -34.10 17.58 -1.95
C GLU A 17 -33.35 16.85 -0.82
N ASN A 18 -32.37 17.52 -0.20
CA ASN A 18 -31.38 16.97 0.74
C ASN A 18 -30.29 16.06 0.14
N GLU A 19 -30.27 15.85 -1.17
CA GLU A 19 -29.19 15.13 -1.83
C GLU A 19 -27.89 15.96 -1.78
N GLU A 20 -26.78 15.24 -1.68
CA GLU A 20 -25.43 15.79 -1.57
C GLU A 20 -24.53 15.10 -2.59
N ARG A 21 -23.80 15.91 -3.37
CA ARG A 21 -22.84 15.42 -4.34
C ARG A 21 -21.48 16.05 -4.10
N THR A 22 -20.47 15.23 -4.28
CA THR A 22 -19.09 15.54 -3.93
C THR A 22 -18.26 15.42 -5.20
N MET A 23 -17.57 16.49 -5.58
CA MET A 23 -16.73 16.50 -6.78
C MET A 23 -15.36 17.10 -6.44
N ILE A 24 -14.31 16.51 -7.02
CA ILE A 24 -12.95 17.04 -6.85
C ILE A 24 -12.83 18.30 -7.70
N ASP A 25 -12.28 19.36 -7.10
CA ASP A 25 -11.96 20.61 -7.81
C ASP A 25 -11.07 20.29 -9.02
N PRO A 26 -11.39 20.82 -10.22
CA PRO A 26 -10.60 20.54 -11.43
C PRO A 26 -9.11 20.84 -11.26
N ASN A 27 -8.73 21.86 -10.48
CA ASN A 27 -7.31 22.16 -10.25
C ASN A 27 -6.62 21.05 -9.45
N SER A 28 -7.31 20.46 -8.47
CA SER A 28 -6.78 19.32 -7.70
C SER A 28 -6.65 18.05 -8.55
N LYS A 29 -7.52 17.86 -9.56
CA LYS A 29 -7.35 16.76 -10.54
C LYS A 29 -6.08 16.91 -11.38
N GLU A 30 -5.63 18.15 -11.60
CA GLU A 30 -4.42 18.43 -12.38
C GLU A 30 -3.12 18.25 -11.61
N GLU A 31 -3.17 18.17 -10.28
CA GLU A 31 -2.00 18.03 -9.42
C GLU A 31 -1.23 16.72 -9.68
N THR A 32 0.11 16.83 -9.80
CA THR A 32 1.00 15.71 -10.13
C THR A 32 0.86 14.55 -9.14
N LYS A 33 0.81 14.83 -7.84
CA LYS A 33 0.69 13.81 -6.79
C LYS A 33 -0.65 13.07 -6.85
N PHE A 34 -1.73 13.77 -7.17
CA PHE A 34 -3.05 13.15 -7.32
C PHE A 34 -3.07 12.21 -8.53
N LYS A 35 -2.54 12.66 -9.67
CA LYS A 35 -2.40 11.83 -10.87
C LYS A 35 -1.53 10.60 -10.63
N GLU A 36 -0.43 10.77 -9.89
CA GLU A 36 0.45 9.68 -9.49
C GLU A 36 -0.28 8.66 -8.60
N LEU A 37 -1.06 9.11 -7.61
CA LEU A 37 -1.85 8.23 -6.75
C LEU A 37 -2.83 7.39 -7.57
N VAL A 38 -3.62 8.04 -8.44
CA VAL A 38 -4.58 7.36 -9.32
C VAL A 38 -3.85 6.35 -10.21
N LYS A 39 -2.72 6.74 -10.82
CA LYS A 39 -1.92 5.87 -11.68
C LYS A 39 -1.41 4.64 -10.93
N VAL A 40 -0.78 4.83 -9.77
CA VAL A 40 -0.23 3.74 -8.96
C VAL A 40 -1.31 2.75 -8.54
N LEU A 41 -2.50 3.23 -8.16
CA LEU A 41 -3.61 2.36 -7.81
C LEU A 41 -4.17 1.60 -9.03
N ILE A 42 -4.27 2.23 -10.20
CA ILE A 42 -4.68 1.54 -11.43
C ILE A 42 -3.67 0.46 -11.82
N ASP A 43 -2.37 0.81 -11.84
CA ASP A 43 -1.30 -0.11 -12.20
C ASP A 43 -1.29 -1.32 -11.25
N TRP A 44 -1.45 -1.08 -9.94
CA TRP A 44 -1.59 -2.15 -8.93
C TRP A 44 -2.79 -3.08 -9.18
N ILE A 45 -3.99 -2.52 -9.40
CA ILE A 45 -5.19 -3.34 -9.62
C ILE A 45 -5.01 -4.20 -10.87
N ASN A 46 -4.42 -3.63 -11.92
CA ASN A 46 -4.15 -4.33 -13.18
C ASN A 46 -3.13 -5.45 -13.01
N GLU A 47 -2.07 -5.25 -12.22
CA GLU A 47 -1.10 -6.30 -11.89
C GLU A 47 -1.75 -7.43 -11.11
N VAL A 48 -2.57 -7.12 -10.10
CA VAL A 48 -3.25 -8.14 -9.28
C VAL A 48 -4.27 -8.94 -10.11
N LEU A 49 -4.94 -8.32 -11.07
CA LEU A 49 -6.03 -8.93 -11.84
C LEU A 49 -5.64 -9.38 -13.26
N VAL A 50 -4.34 -9.42 -13.56
CA VAL A 50 -3.84 -9.83 -14.88
C VAL A 50 -4.30 -11.23 -15.29
N GLU A 51 -4.29 -12.19 -14.35
CA GLU A 51 -4.71 -13.58 -14.58
C GLU A 51 -6.23 -13.69 -14.84
N GLU A 52 -7.02 -12.78 -14.28
CA GLU A 52 -8.46 -12.67 -14.52
C GLU A 52 -8.77 -11.90 -15.82
N ARG A 53 -7.75 -11.40 -16.52
CA ARG A 53 -7.85 -10.61 -17.76
C ARG A 53 -8.68 -9.33 -17.60
N ILE A 54 -8.63 -8.73 -16.42
CA ILE A 54 -9.32 -7.48 -16.12
C ILE A 54 -8.33 -6.34 -16.32
N ILE A 55 -8.77 -5.27 -17.01
CA ILE A 55 -7.97 -4.06 -17.23
C ILE A 55 -8.82 -2.86 -16.83
N VAL A 56 -8.39 -2.19 -15.78
CA VAL A 56 -8.89 -0.92 -15.28
C VAL A 56 -8.17 0.22 -15.99
N LYS A 57 -8.94 1.21 -16.44
CA LYS A 57 -8.47 2.44 -17.08
C LYS A 57 -8.98 3.69 -16.37
N ASN A 58 -10.18 3.62 -15.79
CA ASN A 58 -10.79 4.71 -15.06
C ASN A 58 -11.45 4.17 -13.79
N LEU A 59 -11.00 4.65 -12.63
CA LEU A 59 -11.48 4.16 -11.35
C LEU A 59 -12.98 4.41 -11.13
N GLU A 60 -13.53 5.52 -11.61
CA GLU A 60 -14.95 5.85 -11.48
C GLU A 60 -15.80 4.93 -12.37
N GLU A 61 -15.38 4.70 -13.61
CA GLU A 61 -16.16 3.92 -14.59
C GLU A 61 -16.00 2.40 -14.41
N ASP A 62 -14.88 1.93 -13.90
CA ASP A 62 -14.59 0.49 -13.85
C ASP A 62 -14.94 -0.14 -12.49
N LEU A 63 -15.05 0.64 -11.40
CA LEU A 63 -15.29 0.10 -10.05
C LEU A 63 -16.73 0.30 -9.53
N TYR A 64 -17.52 1.19 -10.15
CA TYR A 64 -18.82 1.61 -9.62
C TYR A 64 -19.86 0.49 -9.50
N ASP A 65 -19.75 -0.56 -10.31
CA ASP A 65 -20.70 -1.68 -10.29
C ASP A 65 -20.31 -2.79 -9.30
N GLY A 66 -19.13 -2.68 -8.67
CA GLY A 66 -18.57 -3.62 -7.71
C GLY A 66 -17.89 -4.85 -8.31
N GLN A 67 -17.84 -5.02 -9.64
CA GLN A 67 -17.27 -6.20 -10.28
C GLN A 67 -15.75 -6.29 -10.10
N VAL A 68 -15.04 -5.20 -10.39
CA VAL A 68 -13.59 -5.13 -10.23
C VAL A 68 -13.21 -5.24 -8.75
N LEU A 69 -13.95 -4.57 -7.86
CA LEU A 69 -13.73 -4.62 -6.42
C LEU A 69 -13.93 -6.04 -5.85
N GLN A 70 -14.95 -6.77 -6.31
CA GLN A 70 -15.15 -8.17 -5.97
C GLN A 70 -13.89 -8.98 -6.32
N LYS A 71 -13.47 -8.92 -7.60
CA LYS A 71 -12.35 -9.72 -8.10
C LYS A 71 -11.04 -9.38 -7.40
N LEU A 72 -10.79 -8.10 -7.17
CA LEU A 72 -9.65 -7.63 -6.39
C LEU A 72 -9.64 -8.25 -4.98
N LEU A 73 -10.78 -8.25 -4.29
CA LEU A 73 -10.87 -8.81 -2.95
C LEU A 73 -10.75 -10.34 -2.93
N GLU A 74 -11.27 -11.02 -3.94
CA GLU A 74 -11.16 -12.48 -4.08
C GLU A 74 -9.71 -12.91 -4.29
N THR A 75 -8.99 -12.21 -5.18
CA THR A 75 -7.57 -12.50 -5.47
C THR A 75 -6.68 -12.19 -4.28
N LEU A 76 -6.82 -10.99 -3.68
CA LEU A 76 -6.00 -10.59 -2.53
C LEU A 76 -6.29 -11.42 -1.28
N GLY A 77 -7.56 -11.75 -1.04
CA GLY A 77 -8.00 -12.50 0.14
C GLY A 77 -7.92 -14.02 -0.02
N SER A 78 -7.63 -14.54 -1.23
CA SER A 78 -7.72 -15.97 -1.56
C SER A 78 -9.05 -16.60 -1.12
N ARG A 79 -10.15 -15.83 -1.16
CA ARG A 79 -11.50 -16.23 -0.72
C ARG A 79 -12.53 -15.82 -1.75
N LYS A 80 -13.48 -16.70 -2.05
CA LYS A 80 -14.62 -16.36 -2.93
C LYS A 80 -15.66 -15.54 -2.17
N LEU A 81 -16.22 -14.52 -2.79
CA LEU A 81 -17.37 -13.79 -2.26
C LEU A 81 -18.66 -14.40 -2.80
N ASN A 82 -19.70 -14.44 -1.96
CA ASN A 82 -21.00 -14.95 -2.36
C ASN A 82 -21.82 -13.84 -3.06
N VAL A 83 -21.42 -13.49 -4.28
CA VAL A 83 -22.10 -12.51 -5.13
C VAL A 83 -22.34 -13.07 -6.52
N ALA A 84 -23.36 -12.55 -7.21
CA ALA A 84 -23.63 -12.93 -8.59
C ALA A 84 -22.44 -12.57 -9.49
N GLU A 85 -22.07 -13.45 -10.44
CA GLU A 85 -20.90 -13.21 -11.30
C GLU A 85 -21.07 -11.99 -12.21
N VAL A 86 -22.29 -11.71 -12.66
CA VAL A 86 -22.61 -10.56 -13.52
C VAL A 86 -23.89 -9.89 -13.03
N THR A 87 -23.90 -8.57 -12.98
CA THR A 87 -25.05 -7.76 -12.56
C THR A 87 -25.30 -6.65 -13.56
N GLN A 88 -26.45 -6.67 -14.24
CA GLN A 88 -26.81 -5.65 -15.24
C GLN A 88 -27.76 -4.58 -14.70
N SER A 89 -28.60 -4.93 -13.73
CA SER A 89 -29.54 -3.99 -13.10
C SER A 89 -28.86 -3.16 -12.02
N GLU A 90 -29.26 -1.90 -11.88
CA GLU A 90 -28.82 -1.01 -10.79
C GLU A 90 -28.97 -1.65 -9.40
N ILE A 91 -30.13 -2.26 -9.12
CA ILE A 91 -30.40 -2.94 -7.85
C ILE A 91 -29.39 -4.07 -7.60
N GLY A 92 -29.10 -4.87 -8.62
CA GLY A 92 -28.10 -5.94 -8.55
C GLY A 92 -26.68 -5.43 -8.32
N GLN A 93 -26.30 -4.31 -8.95
CA GLN A 93 -24.99 -3.66 -8.72
C GLN A 93 -24.86 -3.15 -7.28
N LYS A 94 -25.90 -2.47 -6.76
CA LYS A 94 -25.92 -2.01 -5.36
C LYS A 94 -25.87 -3.18 -4.36
N GLN A 95 -26.58 -4.28 -4.64
CA GLN A 95 -26.51 -5.50 -3.82
C GLN A 95 -25.11 -6.14 -3.84
N LYS A 96 -24.46 -6.21 -5.02
CA LYS A 96 -23.07 -6.68 -5.13
C LYS A 96 -22.12 -5.81 -4.32
N LEU A 97 -22.20 -4.50 -4.49
CA LEU A 97 -21.41 -3.55 -3.72
C LEU A 97 -21.65 -3.69 -2.22
N GLN A 98 -22.90 -3.89 -1.78
CA GLN A 98 -23.20 -4.12 -0.36
C GLN A 98 -22.40 -5.29 0.19
N THR A 99 -22.44 -6.45 -0.46
CA THR A 99 -21.69 -7.64 -0.02
C THR A 99 -20.18 -7.43 -0.09
N VAL A 100 -19.66 -6.78 -1.14
CA VAL A 100 -18.23 -6.49 -1.29
C VAL A 100 -17.76 -5.55 -0.18
N LEU A 101 -18.48 -4.45 0.07
CA LEU A 101 -18.11 -3.45 1.07
C LEU A 101 -18.27 -3.97 2.51
N GLU A 102 -19.24 -4.85 2.78
CA GLU A 102 -19.34 -5.59 4.04
C GLU A 102 -18.09 -6.46 4.26
N ALA A 103 -17.68 -7.21 3.23
CA ALA A 103 -16.50 -8.06 3.30
C ALA A 103 -15.20 -7.24 3.51
N VAL A 104 -15.12 -6.04 2.94
CA VAL A 104 -14.03 -5.08 3.21
C VAL A 104 -14.10 -4.55 4.65
N GLN A 105 -15.30 -4.19 5.12
CA GLN A 105 -15.48 -3.67 6.47
C GLN A 105 -15.06 -4.70 7.54
N GLU A 106 -15.37 -5.98 7.35
CA GLU A 106 -14.92 -7.06 8.22
C GLU A 106 -13.39 -7.16 8.30
N LEU A 107 -12.69 -6.91 7.19
CA LEU A 107 -11.23 -6.94 7.14
C LEU A 107 -10.59 -5.72 7.81
N LEU A 108 -11.16 -4.54 7.63
CA LEU A 108 -10.56 -3.27 8.05
C LEU A 108 -10.97 -2.83 9.46
N ARG A 109 -12.17 -3.18 9.93
CA ARG A 109 -12.69 -2.77 11.25
C ARG A 109 -11.78 -3.19 12.43
N PRO A 110 -11.19 -4.40 12.47
CA PRO A 110 -10.26 -4.79 13.54
C PRO A 110 -9.03 -3.87 13.66
N GLN A 111 -8.65 -3.19 12.58
CA GLN A 111 -7.48 -2.32 12.52
C GLN A 111 -7.83 -0.84 12.77
N GLY A 112 -9.11 -0.51 13.00
CA GLY A 112 -9.55 0.83 13.37
C GLY A 112 -9.57 1.85 12.22
N TRP A 113 -9.66 1.39 10.97
CA TRP A 113 -9.76 2.27 9.81
C TRP A 113 -11.03 3.13 9.83
N ALA A 114 -10.89 4.39 9.43
CA ALA A 114 -12.03 5.27 9.20
C ALA A 114 -12.69 4.91 7.87
N ILE A 115 -13.94 4.48 7.90
CA ILE A 115 -14.71 4.12 6.71
C ILE A 115 -15.28 5.40 6.10
N ARG A 116 -14.81 5.74 4.90
CA ARG A 116 -15.20 6.96 4.16
C ARG A 116 -15.92 6.67 2.84
N TRP A 117 -16.49 5.47 2.74
CA TRP A 117 -17.21 4.99 1.56
C TRP A 117 -18.45 4.21 1.98
N ASN A 118 -19.41 4.15 1.09
CA ASN A 118 -20.63 3.35 1.19
C ASN A 118 -21.12 2.98 -0.22
N VAL A 119 -22.16 2.13 -0.30
CA VAL A 119 -22.68 1.64 -1.59
C VAL A 119 -23.05 2.80 -2.52
N ASP A 120 -23.80 3.79 -2.03
CA ASP A 120 -24.27 4.90 -2.85
C ASP A 120 -23.12 5.78 -3.35
N SER A 121 -22.08 6.01 -2.54
CA SER A 121 -20.92 6.79 -2.96
C SER A 121 -20.09 6.07 -4.04
N VAL A 122 -19.88 4.75 -3.93
CA VAL A 122 -19.12 4.00 -4.93
C VAL A 122 -19.93 3.85 -6.21
N HIS A 123 -21.21 3.49 -6.09
CA HIS A 123 -22.12 3.36 -7.24
C HIS A 123 -22.35 4.69 -7.95
N GLY A 124 -22.44 5.78 -7.17
CA GLY A 124 -22.50 7.17 -7.65
C GLY A 124 -21.16 7.72 -8.13
N LYS A 125 -20.16 6.87 -8.38
CA LYS A 125 -18.86 7.22 -8.98
C LYS A 125 -18.08 8.29 -8.21
N ASN A 126 -18.24 8.35 -6.89
CA ASN A 126 -17.48 9.29 -6.08
C ASN A 126 -16.00 8.85 -6.00
N LEU A 127 -15.15 9.50 -6.80
CA LEU A 127 -13.72 9.17 -6.86
C LEU A 127 -13.02 9.30 -5.51
N VAL A 128 -13.41 10.24 -4.65
CA VAL A 128 -12.80 10.40 -3.31
C VAL A 128 -13.09 9.17 -2.45
N ALA A 129 -14.33 8.69 -2.45
CA ALA A 129 -14.72 7.47 -1.73
C ALA A 129 -14.00 6.23 -2.28
N ILE A 130 -13.90 6.11 -3.62
CA ILE A 130 -13.20 5.01 -4.29
C ILE A 130 -11.70 5.03 -3.94
N LEU A 131 -11.05 6.20 -3.95
CA LEU A 131 -9.64 6.34 -3.59
C LEU A 131 -9.37 5.98 -2.13
N HIS A 132 -10.21 6.43 -1.19
CA HIS A 132 -10.08 6.04 0.21
C HIS A 132 -10.20 4.52 0.40
N LEU A 133 -11.14 3.89 -0.29
CA LEU A 133 -11.31 2.44 -0.27
C LEU A 133 -10.07 1.72 -0.79
N LEU A 134 -9.55 2.13 -1.95
CA LEU A 134 -8.39 1.51 -2.58
C LEU A 134 -7.10 1.70 -1.78
N VAL A 135 -6.88 2.90 -1.22
CA VAL A 135 -5.76 3.16 -0.31
C VAL A 135 -5.84 2.23 0.89
N ALA A 136 -7.02 2.11 1.53
CA ALA A 136 -7.19 1.22 2.67
C ALA A 136 -6.91 -0.25 2.32
N LEU A 137 -7.37 -0.72 1.15
CA LEU A 137 -7.10 -2.08 0.67
C LEU A 137 -5.62 -2.31 0.36
N ALA A 138 -4.98 -1.40 -0.38
CA ALA A 138 -3.56 -1.49 -0.71
C ALA A 138 -2.70 -1.57 0.56
N MET A 139 -3.02 -0.76 1.57
CA MET A 139 -2.32 -0.77 2.85
C MET A 139 -2.60 -2.03 3.67
N HIS A 140 -3.85 -2.48 3.74
CA HIS A 140 -4.24 -3.70 4.47
C HIS A 140 -3.55 -4.94 3.92
N PHE A 141 -3.58 -5.11 2.59
CA PHE A 141 -2.97 -6.24 1.90
C PHE A 141 -1.47 -6.08 1.65
N ARG A 142 -0.88 -4.96 2.10
CA ARG A 142 0.54 -4.64 1.90
C ARG A 142 0.95 -4.77 0.44
N ALA A 143 0.14 -4.17 -0.43
CA ALA A 143 0.39 -4.11 -1.86
C ALA A 143 1.86 -3.73 -2.13
N PRO A 144 2.53 -4.34 -3.13
CA PRO A 144 3.93 -4.07 -3.47
C PRO A 144 4.09 -2.74 -4.23
N ILE A 145 3.42 -1.70 -3.75
CA ILE A 145 3.39 -0.36 -4.34
C ILE A 145 3.74 0.70 -3.31
N ARG A 146 4.27 1.81 -3.80
CA ARG A 146 4.55 3.01 -3.00
C ARG A 146 3.48 4.06 -3.30
N LEU A 147 2.60 4.28 -2.35
CA LEU A 147 1.63 5.38 -2.43
C LEU A 147 2.36 6.72 -2.23
N PRO A 148 2.05 7.76 -3.03
CA PRO A 148 2.55 9.10 -2.75
C PRO A 148 2.00 9.60 -1.41
N GLU A 149 2.85 10.28 -0.63
CA GLU A 149 2.47 10.79 0.69
C GLU A 149 1.91 12.22 0.61
N HIS A 150 0.99 12.53 1.54
CA HIS A 150 0.35 13.84 1.70
C HIS A 150 -0.37 14.34 0.44
N VAL A 151 -1.05 13.44 -0.27
CA VAL A 151 -2.01 13.78 -1.31
C VAL A 151 -3.28 14.32 -0.66
N CYS A 152 -3.56 15.60 -0.88
CA CYS A 152 -4.79 16.27 -0.49
C CYS A 152 -5.48 16.82 -1.73
N VAL A 153 -6.81 16.87 -1.72
CA VAL A 153 -7.60 17.45 -2.81
C VAL A 153 -8.63 18.42 -2.27
N GLN A 154 -8.89 19.49 -3.00
CA GLN A 154 -10.05 20.33 -2.76
C GLN A 154 -11.28 19.65 -3.33
N VAL A 155 -12.34 19.62 -2.53
CA VAL A 155 -13.59 18.95 -2.86
C VAL A 155 -14.71 19.95 -2.71
N VAL A 156 -15.54 20.03 -3.76
CA VAL A 156 -16.75 20.83 -3.77
C VAL A 156 -17.91 19.93 -3.38
N VAL A 157 -18.55 20.28 -2.28
CA VAL A 157 -19.77 19.62 -1.80
C VAL A 157 -20.94 20.50 -2.20
N VAL A 158 -21.82 19.96 -3.05
CA VAL A 158 -23.04 20.62 -3.48
C VAL A 158 -24.22 19.92 -2.81
N LYS A 159 -25.00 20.66 -2.01
CA LYS A 159 -26.16 20.14 -1.31
C LYS A 159 -27.39 20.95 -1.67
N LYS A 160 -28.50 20.30 -1.99
CA LYS A 160 -29.77 20.99 -2.22
C LYS A 160 -30.57 21.09 -0.93
N ARG A 161 -30.90 22.32 -0.53
CA ARG A 161 -31.76 22.61 0.64
C ARG A 161 -32.74 23.72 0.31
N GLU A 162 -34.01 23.48 0.59
CA GLU A 162 -35.13 24.37 0.32
C GLU A 162 -35.17 24.83 -1.15
N GLY A 163 -34.82 23.92 -2.08
CA GLY A 163 -34.72 24.23 -3.50
C GLY A 163 -33.50 25.05 -3.93
N LEU A 164 -32.62 25.45 -2.99
CA LEU A 164 -31.37 26.17 -3.27
C LEU A 164 -30.15 25.23 -3.19
N LEU A 165 -29.20 25.42 -4.11
CA LEU A 165 -27.91 24.73 -4.05
C LEU A 165 -26.96 25.47 -3.09
N GLN A 166 -26.52 24.78 -2.05
CA GLN A 166 -25.47 25.22 -1.14
C GLN A 166 -24.16 24.56 -1.55
N THR A 167 -23.12 25.37 -1.77
CA THR A 167 -21.78 24.91 -2.15
C THR A 167 -20.80 25.13 -1.00
N ALA A 168 -20.06 24.10 -0.63
CA ALA A 168 -18.97 24.18 0.34
C ALA A 168 -17.68 23.62 -0.27
N HIS A 169 -16.54 24.21 0.08
CA HIS A 169 -15.23 23.66 -0.26
C HIS A 169 -14.65 22.99 0.98
N VAL A 170 -14.24 21.74 0.83
CA VAL A 170 -13.64 20.92 1.89
C VAL A 170 -12.33 20.36 1.37
N THR A 171 -11.28 20.39 2.19
CA THR A 171 -10.02 19.72 1.87
C THR A 171 -10.07 18.28 2.36
N GLU A 172 -9.90 17.33 1.46
CA GLU A 172 -9.83 15.90 1.78
C GLU A 172 -8.38 15.41 1.66
N GLU A 173 -7.85 14.81 2.74
CA GLU A 173 -6.54 14.16 2.74
C GLU A 173 -6.70 12.69 2.36
N LEU A 174 -6.27 12.32 1.16
CA LEU A 174 -6.40 10.96 0.61
C LEU A 174 -5.33 10.01 1.16
N THR A 175 -4.13 10.54 1.40
CA THR A 175 -2.98 9.80 1.92
C THR A 175 -2.24 10.65 2.94
N THR A 176 -1.70 10.03 3.97
CA THR A 176 -0.79 10.67 4.94
C THR A 176 0.60 10.04 4.80
N THR A 177 1.39 9.94 5.87
CA THR A 177 2.65 9.16 5.84
C THR A 177 2.35 7.67 5.77
N THR A 178 3.24 6.90 5.15
CA THR A 178 3.12 5.44 5.07
C THR A 178 2.90 4.82 6.45
N GLU A 179 3.62 5.30 7.47
CA GLU A 179 3.49 4.84 8.85
C GLU A 179 2.10 5.08 9.45
N MET A 180 1.48 6.23 9.17
CA MET A 180 0.15 6.55 9.68
C MET A 180 -0.95 5.82 8.90
N MET A 181 -0.78 5.61 7.59
CA MET A 181 -1.70 4.85 6.75
C MET A 181 -1.67 3.35 7.06
N MET A 182 -0.56 2.80 7.56
CA MET A 182 -0.54 1.40 7.98
C MET A 182 -1.45 1.13 9.21
N GLY A 183 -2.04 2.16 9.83
CA GLY A 183 -2.88 1.98 11.03
C GLY A 183 -2.06 1.50 12.23
N LYS A 184 -2.72 1.27 13.37
CA LYS A 184 -2.07 0.69 14.56
C LYS A 184 -1.71 -0.78 14.33
N PHE A 185 -0.74 -1.08 13.45
CA PHE A 185 0.09 -2.24 13.71
C PHE A 185 0.79 -2.01 15.05
N GLU A 186 0.89 -3.04 15.89
CA GLU A 186 1.58 -2.94 17.18
C GLU A 186 2.93 -2.27 16.97
N ARG A 187 3.04 -1.02 17.44
CA ARG A 187 4.29 -0.28 17.49
C ARG A 187 5.30 -1.18 18.17
N ASP A 188 6.38 -1.50 17.47
CA ASP A 188 7.42 -2.32 18.05
C ASP A 188 8.58 -1.45 18.55
N ALA A 189 9.56 -2.10 19.16
CA ALA A 189 10.69 -1.43 19.77
C ALA A 189 11.45 -0.53 18.77
N PHE A 190 11.41 -0.84 17.46
CA PHE A 190 12.04 0.01 16.45
C PHE A 190 11.28 1.32 16.24
N ASP A 191 9.95 1.33 16.32
CA ASP A 191 9.18 2.58 16.18
C ASP A 191 9.50 3.53 17.34
N THR A 192 9.58 3.01 18.57
CA THR A 192 9.97 3.82 19.74
C THR A 192 11.45 4.26 19.68
N LEU A 193 12.34 3.40 19.17
CA LEU A 193 13.76 3.71 19.02
C LEU A 193 14.00 4.89 18.07
N PHE A 194 13.30 4.90 16.92
CA PHE A 194 13.39 5.99 15.95
C PHE A 194 12.76 7.28 16.48
N ASP A 195 11.58 7.20 17.11
CA ASP A 195 10.86 8.39 17.59
C ASP A 195 11.57 9.09 18.77
N HIS A 196 12.17 8.34 19.69
CA HIS A 196 12.56 8.86 21.01
C HIS A 196 14.03 8.61 21.41
N ALA A 197 14.82 7.87 20.63
CA ALA A 197 16.18 7.48 21.05
C ALA A 197 17.19 7.40 19.88
N PRO A 198 17.45 8.52 19.16
CA PRO A 198 18.41 8.56 18.06
C PRO A 198 19.83 8.16 18.47
N ASP A 199 20.25 8.46 19.70
CA ASP A 199 21.56 8.05 20.20
C ASP A 199 21.69 6.52 20.32
N LYS A 200 20.62 5.84 20.76
CA LYS A 200 20.59 4.37 20.84
C LYS A 200 20.54 3.74 19.45
N LEU A 201 19.91 4.40 18.47
CA LEU A 201 19.88 3.94 17.08
C LEU A 201 21.30 3.82 16.51
N SER A 202 22.19 4.77 16.81
CA SER A 202 23.58 4.72 16.36
C SER A 202 24.34 3.49 16.91
N VAL A 203 24.06 3.11 18.15
CA VAL A 203 24.64 1.92 18.80
C VAL A 203 24.12 0.64 18.16
N VAL A 204 22.81 0.57 17.90
CA VAL A 204 22.19 -0.57 17.21
C VAL A 204 22.79 -0.75 15.81
N LYS A 205 22.93 0.33 15.03
CA LYS A 205 23.57 0.28 13.70
C LYS A 205 24.98 -0.31 13.78
N LYS A 206 25.83 0.19 14.68
CA LYS A 206 27.20 -0.33 14.86
C LYS A 206 27.22 -1.81 15.24
N SER A 207 26.32 -2.23 16.13
CA SER A 207 26.18 -3.64 16.52
C SER A 207 25.78 -4.52 15.34
N LEU A 208 24.83 -4.06 14.51
CA LEU A 208 24.39 -4.80 13.33
C LEU A 208 25.46 -4.87 12.26
N ILE A 209 26.19 -3.78 11.99
CA ILE A 209 27.35 -3.77 11.09
C ILE A 209 28.39 -4.80 11.55
N THR A 210 28.71 -4.82 12.84
CA THR A 210 29.66 -5.78 13.41
C THR A 210 29.19 -7.22 13.20
N PHE A 211 27.90 -7.49 13.43
CA PHE A 211 27.30 -8.80 13.22
C PHE A 211 27.36 -9.23 11.75
N VAL A 212 26.87 -8.40 10.82
CA VAL A 212 26.83 -8.80 9.39
C VAL A 212 28.24 -8.99 8.84
N ASN A 213 29.21 -8.14 9.21
CA ASN A 213 30.60 -8.27 8.78
C ASN A 213 31.30 -9.49 9.39
N LYS A 214 30.92 -9.95 10.58
CA LYS A 214 31.42 -11.22 11.15
C LYS A 214 31.19 -12.40 10.19
N HIS A 215 30.08 -12.36 9.45
CA HIS A 215 29.73 -13.41 8.49
C HIS A 215 30.17 -13.06 7.06
N LEU A 216 29.80 -11.89 6.54
CA LEU A 216 30.05 -11.49 5.15
C LEU A 216 31.54 -11.36 4.81
N ASN A 217 32.41 -11.03 5.77
CA ASN A 217 33.85 -11.01 5.55
C ASN A 217 34.42 -12.40 5.18
N LYS A 218 33.73 -13.50 5.51
CA LYS A 218 34.10 -14.85 5.07
C LYS A 218 34.04 -14.99 3.53
N LEU A 219 33.31 -14.10 2.85
CA LEU A 219 33.22 -13.98 1.39
C LEU A 219 33.96 -12.75 0.84
N ASN A 220 34.79 -12.07 1.66
CA ASN A 220 35.43 -10.79 1.33
C ASN A 220 34.44 -9.67 0.99
N LEU A 221 33.25 -9.69 1.60
CA LEU A 221 32.24 -8.64 1.48
C LEU A 221 32.20 -7.83 2.78
N GLU A 222 32.28 -6.51 2.66
CA GLU A 222 32.24 -5.59 3.80
C GLU A 222 31.03 -4.65 3.70
N VAL A 223 30.35 -4.48 4.82
CA VAL A 223 29.25 -3.55 5.02
C VAL A 223 29.75 -2.37 5.86
N THR A 224 29.65 -1.18 5.30
CA THR A 224 29.92 0.11 5.96
C THR A 224 28.65 0.91 6.18
N GLU A 225 27.63 0.72 5.34
CA GLU A 225 26.38 1.50 5.32
C GLU A 225 25.17 0.57 5.24
N LEU A 226 24.35 0.55 6.29
CA LEU A 226 23.12 -0.26 6.35
C LEU A 226 21.98 0.36 5.52
N GLU A 227 22.09 1.65 5.23
CA GLU A 227 21.11 2.45 4.48
C GLU A 227 20.99 2.00 3.03
N THR A 228 22.08 1.48 2.43
CA THR A 228 22.18 1.28 0.98
C THR A 228 22.58 -0.13 0.58
N GLN A 229 23.51 -0.77 1.30
CA GLN A 229 24.18 -1.99 0.81
C GLN A 229 23.32 -3.27 0.87
N PHE A 230 22.13 -3.22 1.48
CA PHE A 230 21.19 -4.35 1.47
C PHE A 230 20.06 -4.19 0.45
N ALA A 231 19.98 -3.04 -0.23
CA ALA A 231 18.85 -2.68 -1.08
C ALA A 231 18.73 -3.53 -2.36
N ASP A 232 19.80 -4.20 -2.77
CA ASP A 232 19.78 -5.11 -3.92
C ASP A 232 19.47 -6.57 -3.56
N GLY A 233 19.31 -6.85 -2.26
CA GLY A 233 19.02 -8.16 -1.69
C GLY A 233 20.17 -9.17 -1.73
N VAL A 234 21.27 -8.90 -2.44
CA VAL A 234 22.37 -9.86 -2.60
C VAL A 234 23.02 -10.18 -1.26
N TYR A 235 23.32 -9.14 -0.47
CA TYR A 235 23.93 -9.32 0.84
C TYR A 235 23.00 -10.04 1.82
N LEU A 236 21.67 -9.87 1.72
CA LEU A 236 20.71 -10.61 2.55
C LEU A 236 20.71 -12.11 2.21
N VAL A 237 20.69 -12.44 0.92
CA VAL A 237 20.72 -13.84 0.44
C VAL A 237 22.00 -14.53 0.87
N LEU A 238 23.16 -13.90 0.64
CA LEU A 238 24.47 -14.45 1.02
C LEU A 238 24.61 -14.58 2.53
N LEU A 239 24.15 -13.58 3.29
CA LEU A 239 24.14 -13.64 4.75
C LEU A 239 23.30 -14.81 5.25
N MET A 240 22.12 -15.05 4.69
CA MET A 240 21.29 -16.21 5.05
C MET A 240 21.99 -17.54 4.81
N GLY A 241 22.63 -17.72 3.64
CA GLY A 241 23.41 -18.94 3.38
C GLY A 241 24.54 -19.15 4.39
N LEU A 242 25.25 -18.09 4.77
CA LEU A 242 26.31 -18.14 5.77
C LEU A 242 25.80 -18.46 7.19
N LEU A 243 24.62 -17.94 7.55
CA LEU A 243 24.02 -18.15 8.88
C LEU A 243 23.47 -19.57 9.04
N GLU A 244 22.90 -20.14 7.99
CA GLU A 244 22.37 -21.51 7.98
C GLU A 244 23.42 -22.56 7.58
N GLY A 245 24.60 -22.14 7.12
CA GLY A 245 25.70 -23.02 6.76
C GLY A 245 25.50 -23.77 5.44
N TYR A 246 24.71 -23.22 4.51
CA TYR A 246 24.51 -23.78 3.18
C TYR A 246 24.87 -22.80 2.07
N PHE A 247 25.16 -23.34 0.89
CA PHE A 247 25.31 -22.55 -0.32
C PHE A 247 23.95 -22.27 -0.96
N VAL A 248 23.68 -21.00 -1.25
CA VAL A 248 22.50 -20.61 -2.02
C VAL A 248 22.82 -20.71 -3.51
N PRO A 249 22.11 -21.55 -4.30
CA PRO A 249 22.35 -21.66 -5.73
C PRO A 249 22.19 -20.33 -6.46
N LEU A 250 23.19 -19.96 -7.27
CA LEU A 250 23.22 -18.69 -8.00
C LEU A 250 22.12 -18.53 -9.05
N HIS A 251 21.41 -19.60 -9.42
CA HIS A 251 20.28 -19.50 -10.34
C HIS A 251 18.97 -19.09 -9.65
N ASN A 252 18.93 -19.06 -8.32
CA ASN A 252 17.73 -18.68 -7.56
C ASN A 252 17.63 -17.18 -7.29
N PHE A 253 18.72 -16.42 -7.49
CA PHE A 253 18.77 -14.98 -7.24
C PHE A 253 19.74 -14.30 -8.20
N TYR A 254 19.59 -12.99 -8.37
CA TYR A 254 20.43 -12.19 -9.25
C TYR A 254 21.66 -11.68 -8.49
N LEU A 255 22.86 -12.14 -8.85
CA LEU A 255 24.09 -11.66 -8.22
C LEU A 255 24.42 -10.20 -8.57
N THR A 256 23.99 -9.76 -9.75
CA THR A 256 24.14 -8.38 -10.25
C THR A 256 22.78 -7.87 -10.74
N PRO A 257 21.86 -7.52 -9.81
CA PRO A 257 20.51 -7.12 -10.20
C PRO A 257 20.53 -5.74 -10.89
N GLU A 258 20.01 -5.68 -12.12
CA GLU A 258 20.03 -4.48 -12.97
C GLU A 258 18.77 -3.61 -12.81
N GLY A 259 17.67 -4.19 -12.32
CA GLY A 259 16.37 -3.53 -12.23
C GLY A 259 15.69 -3.68 -10.87
N PHE A 260 14.67 -2.84 -10.63
CA PHE A 260 13.88 -2.86 -9.39
C PHE A 260 13.29 -4.24 -9.11
N GLU A 261 12.66 -4.86 -10.11
CA GLU A 261 12.09 -6.22 -10.03
C GLU A 261 13.10 -7.28 -9.57
N GLN A 262 14.34 -7.24 -10.09
CA GLN A 262 15.38 -8.20 -9.71
C GLN A 262 15.84 -8.01 -8.26
N LYS A 263 15.88 -6.76 -7.79
CA LYS A 263 16.20 -6.45 -6.38
C LYS A 263 15.08 -6.90 -5.46
N VAL A 264 13.83 -6.63 -5.82
CA VAL A 264 12.63 -7.08 -5.08
C VAL A 264 12.61 -8.60 -4.99
N HIS A 265 12.86 -9.30 -6.11
CA HIS A 265 13.02 -10.76 -6.16
C HIS A 265 14.07 -11.25 -5.15
N ASN A 266 15.27 -10.68 -5.16
CA ASN A 266 16.34 -11.08 -4.23
C ASN A 266 15.94 -10.90 -2.77
N VAL A 267 15.33 -9.76 -2.42
CA VAL A 267 14.90 -9.49 -1.05
C VAL A 267 13.76 -10.45 -0.65
N ALA A 268 12.76 -10.65 -1.52
CA ALA A 268 11.67 -11.59 -1.29
C ALA A 268 12.19 -13.01 -1.06
N PHE A 269 13.11 -13.47 -1.91
CA PHE A 269 13.77 -14.76 -1.77
C PHE A 269 14.54 -14.87 -0.45
N SER A 270 15.24 -13.81 -0.02
CA SER A 270 15.89 -13.80 1.30
C SER A 270 14.90 -13.97 2.46
N PHE A 271 13.67 -13.46 2.34
CA PHE A 271 12.63 -13.61 3.35
C PHE A 271 12.03 -15.02 3.36
N GLU A 272 12.00 -15.70 2.22
CA GLU A 272 11.67 -17.13 2.14
C GLU A 272 12.73 -17.96 2.88
N LEU A 273 14.02 -17.73 2.58
CA LEU A 273 15.13 -18.40 3.28
C LEU A 273 15.09 -18.17 4.80
N MET A 274 14.72 -16.97 5.25
CA MET A 274 14.52 -16.67 6.67
C MET A 274 13.42 -17.53 7.31
N GLN A 275 12.30 -17.68 6.61
CA GLN A 275 11.18 -18.49 7.08
C GLN A 275 11.53 -19.97 7.11
N ASP A 276 12.22 -20.46 6.08
CA ASP A 276 12.72 -21.84 6.02
C ASP A 276 13.72 -22.13 7.13
N GLY A 277 14.56 -21.16 7.48
CA GLY A 277 15.43 -21.24 8.66
C GLY A 277 14.66 -21.25 9.98
N GLY A 278 13.36 -20.91 10.01
CA GLY A 278 12.50 -20.88 11.19
C GLY A 278 12.36 -19.51 11.86
N LEU A 279 12.65 -18.42 11.15
CA LEU A 279 12.24 -17.07 11.59
C LEU A 279 10.77 -16.83 11.27
N LYS A 280 10.13 -15.93 12.02
CA LYS A 280 8.83 -15.39 11.60
C LYS A 280 9.02 -14.58 10.31
N LYS A 281 8.02 -14.62 9.43
CA LYS A 281 7.97 -13.78 8.23
C LYS A 281 8.29 -12.32 8.62
N PRO A 282 9.29 -11.69 7.98
CA PRO A 282 9.61 -10.29 8.23
C PRO A 282 8.38 -9.39 8.10
N LYS A 283 8.28 -8.38 8.98
CA LYS A 283 7.18 -7.39 8.90
C LYS A 283 7.34 -6.45 7.70
N ALA A 284 8.58 -6.18 7.30
CA ALA A 284 8.93 -5.34 6.16
C ALA A 284 8.46 -5.97 4.85
N ARG A 285 8.10 -5.15 3.85
CA ARG A 285 7.94 -5.61 2.47
C ARG A 285 9.30 -5.62 1.76
N PRO A 286 9.51 -6.49 0.77
CA PRO A 286 10.74 -6.47 -0.02
C PRO A 286 11.04 -5.10 -0.64
N GLU A 287 10.01 -4.42 -1.15
CA GLU A 287 10.09 -3.10 -1.77
C GLU A 287 10.57 -2.04 -0.77
N ASP A 288 10.25 -2.16 0.52
CA ASP A 288 10.70 -1.21 1.54
C ASP A 288 12.23 -1.26 1.66
N ILE A 289 12.84 -2.45 1.58
CA ILE A 289 14.29 -2.63 1.61
C ILE A 289 14.92 -2.07 0.33
N VAL A 290 14.35 -2.38 -0.83
CA VAL A 290 14.84 -1.90 -2.14
C VAL A 290 14.77 -0.37 -2.25
N ASN A 291 13.76 0.24 -1.62
CA ASN A 291 13.57 1.69 -1.56
C ASN A 291 14.34 2.38 -0.42
N LEU A 292 15.31 1.70 0.20
CA LEU A 292 16.21 2.27 1.21
C LEU A 292 15.49 2.67 2.51
N ASP A 293 14.38 2.01 2.87
CA ASP A 293 13.76 2.21 4.18
C ASP A 293 14.63 1.60 5.28
N LEU A 294 15.45 2.46 5.88
CA LEU A 294 16.39 2.08 6.93
C LEU A 294 15.68 1.38 8.10
N LYS A 295 14.47 1.80 8.48
CA LYS A 295 13.74 1.19 9.60
C LYS A 295 13.43 -0.28 9.31
N SER A 296 12.95 -0.59 8.11
CA SER A 296 12.72 -1.95 7.64
C SER A 296 14.00 -2.76 7.56
N THR A 297 15.08 -2.22 7.01
CA THR A 297 16.38 -2.90 6.95
C THR A 297 16.90 -3.27 8.33
N LEU A 298 16.88 -2.33 9.29
CA LEU A 298 17.32 -2.61 10.65
C LEU A 298 16.44 -3.64 11.35
N ARG A 299 15.12 -3.61 11.12
CA ARG A 299 14.18 -4.58 11.69
C ARG A 299 14.47 -6.00 11.17
N VAL A 300 14.75 -6.15 9.87
CA VAL A 300 15.15 -7.44 9.27
C VAL A 300 16.48 -7.93 9.87
N LEU A 301 17.53 -7.09 9.84
CA LEU A 301 18.85 -7.47 10.34
C LEU A 301 18.86 -7.76 11.84
N TYR A 302 18.03 -7.07 12.62
CA TYR A 302 17.91 -7.32 14.05
C TYR A 302 17.24 -8.66 14.37
N ASN A 303 16.29 -9.11 13.55
CA ASN A 303 15.71 -10.45 13.69
C ASN A 303 16.76 -11.53 13.43
N LEU A 304 17.60 -11.34 12.40
CA LEU A 304 18.76 -12.22 12.14
C LEU A 304 19.73 -12.19 13.33
N PHE A 305 20.15 -11.01 13.77
CA PHE A 305 21.04 -10.85 14.92
C PHE A 305 20.49 -11.56 16.16
N THR A 306 19.22 -11.35 16.51
CA THR A 306 18.62 -11.94 17.71
C THR A 306 18.69 -13.46 17.71
N LYS A 307 18.46 -14.07 16.54
CA LYS A 307 18.53 -15.51 16.36
C LYS A 307 19.95 -16.03 16.31
N TYR A 308 20.82 -15.42 15.53
CA TYR A 308 22.13 -15.99 15.18
C TYR A 308 23.33 -15.35 15.88
N LYS A 309 23.15 -14.39 16.79
CA LYS A 309 24.25 -13.73 17.54
C LYS A 309 25.22 -14.67 18.27
N HIS A 310 24.83 -15.92 18.48
CA HIS A 310 25.62 -16.94 19.16
C HIS A 310 26.47 -17.79 18.21
N LEU A 311 26.29 -17.65 16.89
CA LEU A 311 27.09 -18.35 15.89
C LEU A 311 28.46 -17.68 15.72
N ASP A 312 29.48 -18.51 15.46
CA ASP A 312 30.88 -18.10 15.26
C ASP A 312 31.27 -17.91 13.78
#